data_AF-A0A2W2ELC2-F1
#
_entry.id   AF-A0A2W2ELC2-F1
#
_cell.length_a   1.000
_cell.length_b   1.000
_cell.length_c   1.000
_cell.angle_alpha   90.00
_cell.angle_beta   90.00
_cell.angle_gamma   90.00
#
_symmetry.space_group_name_H-M   'P 1'
#
loop_
_entity.id
_entity.type
_entity.pdbx_description
1 polymer ?
#
loop_
_entity_poly.entity_id
_entity_poly.type
_entity_poly.pdbx_seq_one_letter_code
_entity_poly.pdbx_strand_id
1 'polypeptide(L)'
;MSHTARAGLSAALTGLVLGCLALGPALGWGFTLVQDMVFVPDPVFSHFTFGLAGGAARVVPSDAVVTALAQVLPAELVQKLILLAIFVLGCSGAALLVPSSSVGPRLVAGVFYVWNPYVAERLLIGQWALLLGYAGLPWVVRAVWSGRRAALAVLPAAVGGFAAMTVTALTALPLAVARWRSGDGARRLGPVRVVVVLAVFSLPWLVPTALRPEGLRGDPVGVDAFAARADTPFGTVGSLLSLGGIWNLYAVPPGYETVPGAVARLLITLTGLAFFLRGTVPYKKGLSAAAVIGLGVASIGVTEPGRMAFRWAVELWAGFAVFRDAQQFVAPVALASAIGLGLLATHIPVPTRPRASSTSGDRSGTEGSSSGGGG
;
A
#
# COMPACT_ATOMS: atom_id res chain seq x y z
N MET A 1 -0.01 17.76 18.53
CA MET A 1 0.10 16.28 18.63
C MET A 1 -1.27 15.59 18.73
N SER A 2 -2.26 16.16 19.42
CA SER A 2 -3.62 15.60 19.58
C SER A 2 -4.39 15.39 18.27
N HIS A 3 -4.22 16.26 17.26
CA HIS A 3 -4.90 16.12 15.96
C HIS A 3 -4.36 14.95 15.13
N THR A 4 -3.05 14.75 15.09
CA THR A 4 -2.43 13.63 14.37
C THR A 4 -2.76 12.29 15.00
N ALA A 5 -2.81 12.21 16.32
CA ALA A 5 -3.20 11.00 17.04
C ALA A 5 -4.66 10.61 16.77
N ARG A 6 -5.59 11.58 16.87
CA ARG A 6 -7.01 11.37 16.55
C ARG A 6 -7.21 10.95 15.08
N ALA A 7 -6.56 11.64 14.15
CA ALA A 7 -6.63 11.30 12.73
C ALA A 7 -6.06 9.90 12.43
N GLY A 8 -4.98 9.51 13.12
CA GLY A 8 -4.39 8.17 13.00
C GLY A 8 -5.35 7.08 13.46
N LEU A 9 -6.00 7.27 14.61
CA LEU A 9 -7.01 6.34 15.12
C LEU A 9 -8.23 6.26 14.20
N SER A 10 -8.78 7.40 13.77
CA SER A 10 -9.91 7.44 12.84
C SER A 10 -9.58 6.69 11.55
N ALA A 11 -8.40 6.91 10.96
CA ALA A 11 -8.00 6.22 9.74
C ALA A 11 -7.76 4.72 9.96
N ALA A 12 -7.22 4.31 11.11
CA ALA A 12 -7.08 2.90 11.46
C ALA A 12 -8.45 2.21 11.59
N LEU A 13 -9.41 2.85 12.26
CA LEU A 13 -10.79 2.35 12.37
C LEU A 13 -11.50 2.31 11.00
N THR A 14 -11.31 3.33 10.16
CA THR A 14 -11.82 3.31 8.78
C THR A 14 -11.20 2.15 8.00
N GLY A 15 -9.90 1.93 8.09
CA GLY A 15 -9.23 0.78 7.48
C GLY A 15 -9.82 -0.54 7.97
N LEU A 16 -10.06 -0.70 9.28
CA LEU A 16 -10.68 -1.89 9.84
C LEU A 16 -12.09 -2.13 9.25
N VAL A 17 -12.93 -1.09 9.21
CA VAL A 17 -14.29 -1.17 8.63
C VAL A 17 -14.22 -1.56 7.15
N LEU A 18 -13.33 -0.93 6.38
CA LEU A 18 -13.14 -1.26 4.96
C LEU A 18 -12.63 -2.70 4.79
N GLY A 19 -11.71 -3.17 5.63
CA GLY A 19 -11.27 -4.56 5.63
C GLY A 19 -12.42 -5.53 5.92
N CYS A 20 -13.24 -5.23 6.92
CA CYS A 20 -14.44 -6.02 7.23
C CYS A 20 -15.43 -6.05 6.06
N LEU A 21 -15.63 -4.93 5.38
CA LEU A 21 -16.53 -4.85 4.22
C LEU A 21 -15.96 -5.59 3.00
N ALA A 22 -14.66 -5.48 2.74
CA ALA A 22 -14.00 -6.11 1.60
C ALA A 22 -13.90 -7.63 1.76
N LEU A 23 -13.61 -8.12 2.97
CA LEU A 23 -13.51 -9.54 3.26
C LEU A 23 -14.90 -10.17 3.49
N GLY A 24 -15.83 -9.41 4.08
CA GLY A 24 -17.23 -9.81 4.22
C GLY A 24 -17.40 -11.21 4.82
N PRO A 25 -18.09 -12.14 4.15
CA PRO A 25 -18.26 -13.52 4.62
C PRO A 25 -16.95 -14.29 4.85
N ALA A 26 -15.85 -13.89 4.22
CA ALA A 26 -14.53 -14.53 4.37
C ALA A 26 -13.92 -14.35 5.78
N LEU A 27 -14.55 -13.54 6.64
CA LEU A 27 -14.21 -13.42 8.06
C LEU A 27 -14.93 -14.43 8.95
N GLY A 28 -15.78 -15.29 8.38
CA GLY A 28 -16.40 -16.42 9.08
C GLY A 28 -15.37 -17.43 9.59
N TRP A 29 -15.87 -18.42 10.34
CA TRP A 29 -15.07 -19.54 10.83
C TRP A 29 -14.49 -20.37 9.67
N GLY A 30 -13.29 -20.91 9.85
CA GLY A 30 -12.56 -21.67 8.82
C GLY A 30 -11.61 -20.80 8.00
N PHE A 31 -10.87 -21.43 7.07
CA PHE A 31 -9.88 -20.75 6.24
C PHE A 31 -10.49 -20.18 4.96
N THR A 32 -10.02 -18.99 4.58
CA THR A 32 -10.31 -18.42 3.26
C THR A 32 -9.21 -18.84 2.30
N LEU A 33 -9.49 -19.81 1.44
CA LEU A 33 -8.50 -20.35 0.51
C LEU A 33 -8.84 -19.92 -0.91
N VAL A 34 -8.00 -19.06 -1.47
CA VAL A 34 -8.16 -18.53 -2.83
C VAL A 34 -6.78 -18.45 -3.47
N GLN A 35 -6.52 -19.27 -4.49
CA GLN A 35 -5.28 -19.24 -5.29
C GLN A 35 -4.01 -19.23 -4.39
N ASP A 36 -3.28 -18.11 -4.33
CA ASP A 36 -2.05 -17.97 -3.53
C ASP A 36 -2.30 -17.81 -2.02
N MET A 37 -3.57 -17.70 -1.57
CA MET A 37 -3.94 -17.59 -0.16
C MET A 37 -3.97 -18.95 0.52
N VAL A 38 -2.80 -19.56 0.67
CA VAL A 38 -2.63 -20.87 1.30
C VAL A 38 -2.30 -20.70 2.78
N PHE A 39 -3.22 -21.12 3.65
CA PHE A 39 -3.04 -21.23 5.09
C PHE A 39 -3.49 -22.63 5.51
N VAL A 40 -2.84 -23.20 6.53
CA VAL A 40 -3.15 -24.55 7.04
C VAL A 40 -3.50 -24.51 8.53
N PRO A 41 -4.31 -25.45 9.05
CA PRO A 41 -4.72 -25.50 10.46
C PRO A 41 -3.55 -25.56 11.45
N ASP A 42 -2.61 -26.48 11.21
CA ASP A 42 -1.49 -26.78 12.10
C ASP A 42 -0.16 -26.61 11.36
N PRO A 43 0.24 -25.37 11.05
CA PRO A 43 1.51 -25.13 10.36
C PRO A 43 2.66 -25.49 11.31
N VAL A 44 3.62 -26.26 10.80
CA VAL A 44 4.83 -26.65 11.52
C VAL A 44 6.07 -26.07 10.85
N PHE A 45 7.08 -25.73 11.65
CA PHE A 45 8.36 -25.31 11.11
C PHE A 45 9.01 -26.48 10.38
N SER A 46 9.30 -26.28 9.11
CA SER A 46 9.95 -27.27 8.26
C SER A 46 11.05 -26.63 7.43
N HIS A 47 11.85 -27.45 6.76
CA HIS A 47 12.85 -26.95 5.80
C HIS A 47 12.19 -26.08 4.70
N PHE A 48 10.94 -26.38 4.32
CA PHE A 48 10.20 -25.60 3.34
C PHE A 48 9.94 -24.17 3.82
N THR A 49 9.57 -24.01 5.09
CA THR A 49 9.28 -22.72 5.75
C THR A 49 10.47 -21.74 5.68
N PHE A 50 11.69 -22.26 5.59
CA PHE A 50 12.94 -21.49 5.49
C PHE A 50 13.56 -21.50 4.08
N GLY A 51 12.84 -22.00 3.08
CA GLY A 51 13.33 -22.04 1.69
C GLY A 51 14.41 -23.10 1.42
N LEU A 52 14.51 -24.11 2.28
CA LEU A 52 15.52 -25.18 2.24
C LEU A 52 15.00 -26.49 1.63
N ALA A 53 13.76 -26.52 1.11
CA ALA A 53 13.12 -27.72 0.56
C ALA A 53 13.06 -27.75 -1.00
N GLY A 54 13.98 -27.09 -1.68
CA GLY A 54 14.12 -27.20 -3.15
C GLY A 54 13.16 -26.35 -4.00
N GLY A 55 12.21 -25.62 -3.42
CA GLY A 55 11.41 -24.60 -4.14
C GLY A 55 12.11 -23.23 -4.20
N ALA A 56 11.70 -22.32 -5.10
CA ALA A 56 12.08 -20.91 -4.97
C ALA A 56 11.56 -20.39 -3.62
N ALA A 57 12.36 -19.61 -2.89
CA ALA A 57 12.04 -19.08 -1.55
C ALA A 57 10.98 -17.96 -1.57
N ARG A 58 9.91 -18.14 -2.37
CA ARG A 58 8.85 -17.16 -2.64
C ARG A 58 7.93 -16.91 -1.45
N VAL A 59 7.80 -17.91 -0.57
CA VAL A 59 7.01 -17.90 0.67
C VAL A 59 7.86 -17.59 1.91
N VAL A 60 9.14 -17.24 1.71
CA VAL A 60 10.03 -16.89 2.82
C VAL A 60 10.10 -15.36 2.95
N PRO A 61 9.90 -14.79 4.15
CA PRO A 61 9.63 -15.45 5.44
C PRO A 61 8.14 -15.52 5.80
N SER A 62 7.21 -15.29 4.87
CA SER A 62 5.78 -15.17 5.15
C SER A 62 5.23 -16.40 5.88
N ASP A 63 5.57 -17.61 5.43
CA ASP A 63 5.11 -18.85 6.06
C ASP A 63 5.75 -19.05 7.43
N ALA A 64 7.01 -18.64 7.62
CA ALA A 64 7.68 -18.72 8.91
C ALA A 64 7.01 -17.82 9.96
N VAL A 65 6.61 -16.61 9.56
CA VAL A 65 5.89 -15.68 10.43
C VAL A 65 4.50 -16.21 10.75
N VAL A 66 3.77 -16.73 9.76
CA VAL A 66 2.45 -17.34 9.98
C VAL A 66 2.56 -18.54 10.92
N THR A 67 3.55 -19.43 10.69
CA THR A 67 3.82 -20.61 11.53
C THR A 67 4.13 -20.19 12.96
N ALA A 68 4.94 -19.15 13.16
CA ALA A 68 5.28 -18.63 14.49
C ALA A 68 4.05 -18.08 15.24
N LEU A 69 3.23 -17.28 14.55
CA LEU A 69 1.99 -16.73 15.13
C LEU A 69 0.97 -17.84 15.44
N ALA A 70 0.93 -18.88 14.62
CA ALA A 70 0.06 -20.03 14.79
C ALA A 70 0.43 -20.92 16.00
N GLN A 71 1.63 -20.74 16.60
CA GLN A 71 1.98 -21.42 17.85
C GLN A 71 1.21 -20.91 19.07
N VAL A 72 0.63 -19.71 18.97
CA VAL A 72 -0.05 -19.03 20.09
C VAL A 72 -1.51 -18.67 19.78
N LEU A 73 -1.89 -18.63 18.51
CA LEU A 73 -3.25 -18.33 18.05
C LEU A 73 -3.67 -19.39 17.04
N PRO A 74 -4.97 -19.73 16.93
CA PRO A 74 -5.46 -20.56 15.83
C PRO A 74 -5.02 -19.96 14.48
N ALA A 75 -4.44 -20.78 13.60
CA ALA A 75 -3.91 -20.31 12.32
C ALA A 75 -4.98 -19.62 11.46
N GLU A 76 -6.23 -20.02 11.61
CA GLU A 76 -7.35 -19.33 10.99
C GLU A 76 -7.42 -17.88 11.47
N LEU A 77 -7.30 -17.59 12.76
CA LEU A 77 -7.36 -16.22 13.29
C LEU A 77 -6.16 -15.41 12.81
N VAL A 78 -4.97 -16.01 12.76
CA VAL A 78 -3.75 -15.39 12.21
C VAL A 78 -4.00 -14.89 10.78
N GLN A 79 -4.63 -15.70 9.93
CA GLN A 79 -5.01 -15.29 8.58
C GLN A 79 -5.88 -14.03 8.58
N LYS A 80 -6.95 -13.99 9.38
CA LYS A 80 -7.93 -12.87 9.36
C LYS A 80 -7.28 -11.61 9.91
N LEU A 81 -6.46 -11.75 10.96
CA LEU A 81 -5.70 -10.64 11.53
C LEU A 81 -4.74 -10.03 10.50
N ILE A 82 -4.01 -10.87 9.73
CA ILE A 82 -3.12 -10.39 8.66
C ILE A 82 -3.90 -9.67 7.58
N LEU A 83 -5.02 -10.25 7.12
CA LEU A 83 -5.85 -9.65 6.07
C LEU A 83 -6.42 -8.29 6.52
N LEU A 84 -6.94 -8.19 7.75
CA LEU A 84 -7.42 -6.92 8.30
C LEU A 84 -6.28 -5.92 8.53
N ALA A 85 -5.10 -6.38 8.95
CA ALA A 85 -3.94 -5.52 9.16
C ALA A 85 -3.49 -4.80 7.87
N ILE A 86 -3.63 -5.42 6.70
CA ILE A 86 -3.35 -4.77 5.40
C ILE A 86 -4.16 -3.48 5.26
N PHE A 87 -5.48 -3.54 5.52
CA PHE A 87 -6.35 -2.37 5.41
C PHE A 87 -6.06 -1.33 6.51
N VAL A 88 -5.84 -1.76 7.74
CA VAL A 88 -5.53 -0.85 8.86
C VAL A 88 -4.22 -0.11 8.61
N LEU A 89 -3.16 -0.84 8.24
CA LEU A 89 -1.84 -0.27 7.97
C LEU A 89 -1.86 0.64 6.75
N GLY A 90 -2.46 0.20 5.64
CA GLY A 90 -2.54 0.99 4.41
C GLY A 90 -3.32 2.28 4.62
N CYS A 91 -4.53 2.20 5.20
CA CYS A 91 -5.43 3.33 5.36
C CYS A 91 -4.82 4.39 6.28
N SER A 92 -4.35 3.97 7.47
CA SER A 92 -3.72 4.88 8.43
C SER A 92 -2.39 5.46 7.93
N GLY A 93 -1.58 4.67 7.21
CA GLY A 93 -0.35 5.12 6.61
C GLY A 93 -0.59 6.23 5.57
N ALA A 94 -1.47 5.99 4.59
CA ALA A 94 -1.78 6.96 3.54
C ALA A 94 -2.44 8.23 4.09
N ALA A 95 -3.34 8.09 5.07
CA ALA A 95 -3.96 9.20 5.76
C ALA A 95 -2.94 10.12 6.46
N LEU A 96 -1.86 9.57 7.00
CA LEU A 96 -0.81 10.32 7.70
C LEU A 96 0.16 11.05 6.77
N LEU A 97 0.14 10.75 5.47
CA LEU A 97 0.94 11.46 4.47
C LEU A 97 0.28 12.77 4.02
N VAL A 98 -1.05 12.87 4.05
CA VAL A 98 -1.76 14.09 3.63
C VAL A 98 -1.52 15.23 4.66
N PRO A 99 -0.95 16.38 4.25
CA PRO A 99 -0.63 17.49 5.15
C PRO A 99 -1.87 18.35 5.47
N SER A 100 -2.96 17.74 5.93
CA SER A 100 -4.20 18.42 6.34
C SER A 100 -4.38 18.41 7.86
N SER A 101 -4.98 19.47 8.42
CA SER A 101 -5.45 19.52 9.81
C SER A 101 -6.81 18.83 10.01
N SER A 102 -7.60 18.71 8.94
CA SER A 102 -8.91 18.06 8.94
C SER A 102 -8.80 16.56 8.68
N VAL A 103 -9.69 15.78 9.30
CA VAL A 103 -9.72 14.32 9.18
C VAL A 103 -10.21 13.87 7.80
N GLY A 104 -11.18 14.59 7.20
CA GLY A 104 -11.79 14.23 5.91
C GLY A 104 -10.78 13.98 4.78
N PRO A 105 -9.93 14.95 4.42
CA PRO A 105 -8.88 14.77 3.40
C PRO A 105 -7.94 13.58 3.65
N ARG A 106 -7.62 13.32 4.91
CA ARG A 106 -6.79 12.18 5.30
C ARG A 106 -7.53 10.86 5.10
N LEU A 107 -8.80 10.80 5.46
CA LEU A 107 -9.64 9.62 5.23
C LEU A 107 -9.84 9.36 3.74
N VAL A 108 -10.02 10.39 2.90
CA VAL A 108 -10.13 10.22 1.44
C VAL A 108 -8.89 9.50 0.87
N ALA A 109 -7.69 9.94 1.27
CA ALA A 109 -6.46 9.25 0.85
C ALA A 109 -6.39 7.83 1.41
N GLY A 110 -6.69 7.64 2.69
CA GLY A 110 -6.68 6.32 3.33
C GLY A 110 -7.65 5.34 2.67
N VAL A 111 -8.88 5.77 2.41
CA VAL A 111 -9.95 4.97 1.77
C VAL A 111 -9.53 4.56 0.38
N PHE A 112 -9.17 5.52 -0.49
CA PHE A 112 -8.77 5.19 -1.86
C PHE A 112 -7.54 4.27 -1.87
N TYR A 113 -6.59 4.46 -0.96
CA TYR A 113 -5.39 3.63 -0.93
C TYR A 113 -5.65 2.16 -0.60
N VAL A 114 -6.67 1.83 0.18
CA VAL A 114 -6.99 0.42 0.49
C VAL A 114 -8.19 -0.12 -0.28
N TRP A 115 -8.96 0.76 -0.92
CA TRP A 115 -10.14 0.45 -1.70
C TRP A 115 -9.98 0.88 -3.15
N ASN A 116 -9.13 0.16 -3.87
CA ASN A 116 -8.85 0.39 -5.29
C ASN A 116 -8.62 -0.93 -6.03
N PRO A 117 -8.59 -0.91 -7.38
CA PRO A 117 -8.44 -2.11 -8.20
C PRO A 117 -7.21 -2.95 -7.87
N TYR A 118 -6.07 -2.31 -7.56
CA TYR A 118 -4.84 -3.02 -7.21
C TYR A 118 -5.06 -3.90 -5.97
N VAL A 119 -5.71 -3.39 -4.93
CA VAL A 119 -5.97 -4.20 -3.72
C VAL A 119 -6.98 -5.31 -4.01
N ALA A 120 -8.04 -5.00 -4.76
CA ALA A 120 -9.09 -5.96 -5.09
C ALA A 120 -8.55 -7.15 -5.90
N GLU A 121 -7.85 -6.90 -7.01
CA GLU A 121 -7.28 -7.94 -7.87
C GLU A 121 -6.27 -8.81 -7.11
N ARG A 122 -5.45 -8.20 -6.23
CA ARG A 122 -4.44 -8.92 -5.45
C ARG A 122 -5.05 -9.76 -4.33
N LEU A 123 -6.17 -9.35 -3.74
CA LEU A 123 -6.92 -10.18 -2.80
C LEU A 123 -7.59 -11.36 -3.52
N LEU A 124 -8.17 -11.14 -4.70
CA LEU A 124 -8.84 -12.19 -5.50
C LEU A 124 -7.90 -13.26 -6.01
N ILE A 125 -6.60 -12.96 -6.14
CA ILE A 125 -5.57 -13.96 -6.46
C ILE A 125 -4.82 -14.46 -5.23
N GLY A 126 -5.17 -13.98 -4.04
CA GLY A 126 -4.62 -14.46 -2.78
C GLY A 126 -3.22 -13.93 -2.43
N GLN A 127 -2.74 -12.87 -3.06
CA GLN A 127 -1.40 -12.30 -2.84
C GLN A 127 -1.31 -11.40 -1.60
N TRP A 128 -1.73 -11.93 -0.45
CA TRP A 128 -1.73 -11.25 0.84
C TRP A 128 -0.31 -10.81 1.26
N ALA A 129 0.71 -11.62 0.96
CA ALA A 129 2.10 -11.34 1.31
C ALA A 129 2.62 -10.09 0.57
N LEU A 130 2.34 -9.98 -0.74
CA LEU A 130 2.63 -8.76 -1.53
C LEU A 130 1.88 -7.54 -0.96
N LEU A 131 0.62 -7.72 -0.58
CA LEU A 131 -0.22 -6.65 -0.03
C LEU A 131 0.27 -6.11 1.31
N LEU A 132 1.05 -6.86 2.10
CA LEU A 132 1.73 -6.32 3.26
C LEU A 132 2.81 -5.29 2.86
N GLY A 133 3.56 -5.56 1.78
CA GLY A 133 4.50 -4.60 1.20
C GLY A 133 3.80 -3.34 0.69
N TYR A 134 2.68 -3.53 -0.02
CA TYR A 134 1.80 -2.45 -0.46
C TYR A 134 1.34 -1.60 0.75
N ALA A 135 0.66 -2.20 1.73
CA ALA A 135 0.16 -1.50 2.91
C ALA A 135 1.26 -0.79 3.72
N GLY A 136 2.50 -1.28 3.66
CA GLY A 136 3.68 -0.66 4.26
C GLY A 136 4.21 0.57 3.53
N LEU A 137 3.94 0.76 2.23
CA LEU A 137 4.54 1.84 1.43
C LEU A 137 4.35 3.24 2.01
N PRO A 138 3.16 3.64 2.52
CA PRO A 138 3.01 4.97 3.09
C PRO A 138 3.90 5.20 4.32
N TRP A 139 4.11 4.15 5.12
CA TRP A 139 4.99 4.17 6.29
C TRP A 139 6.45 4.27 5.88
N VAL A 140 6.84 3.57 4.82
CA VAL A 140 8.18 3.64 4.24
C VAL A 140 8.45 5.06 3.73
N VAL A 141 7.51 5.65 2.97
CA VAL A 141 7.60 7.04 2.50
C VAL A 141 7.81 8.00 3.67
N ARG A 142 7.00 7.88 4.72
CA ARG A 142 7.11 8.70 5.93
C ARG A 142 8.42 8.49 6.68
N ALA A 143 8.90 7.26 6.79
CA ALA A 143 10.11 6.90 7.52
C ALA A 143 11.39 7.34 6.78
N VAL A 144 11.45 7.13 5.47
CA VAL A 144 12.55 7.61 4.61
C VAL A 144 12.58 9.13 4.64
N TRP A 145 11.42 9.79 4.50
CA TRP A 145 11.36 11.24 4.49
C TRP A 145 11.70 11.87 5.84
N SER A 146 11.19 11.32 6.94
CA SER A 146 11.55 11.79 8.30
C SER A 146 12.96 11.37 8.75
N GLY A 147 13.59 10.44 8.03
CA GLY A 147 14.85 9.80 8.41
C GLY A 147 14.74 8.94 9.68
N ARG A 148 13.55 8.58 10.14
CA ARG A 148 13.36 7.85 11.40
C ARG A 148 12.64 6.53 11.15
N ARG A 149 13.01 5.49 11.92
CA ARG A 149 12.28 4.21 11.98
C ARG A 149 12.13 3.48 10.63
N ALA A 150 13.08 3.66 9.71
CA ALA A 150 13.06 2.97 8.40
C ALA A 150 12.95 1.44 8.54
N ALA A 151 13.69 0.84 9.49
CA ALA A 151 13.61 -0.59 9.76
C ALA A 151 12.19 -1.04 10.17
N LEU A 152 11.53 -0.30 11.08
CA LEU A 152 10.16 -0.62 11.50
C LEU A 152 9.15 -0.46 10.36
N ALA A 153 9.33 0.55 9.51
CA ALA A 153 8.44 0.79 8.38
C ALA A 153 8.52 -0.30 7.29
N VAL A 154 9.65 -1.01 7.21
CA VAL A 154 9.86 -2.10 6.25
C VAL A 154 9.33 -3.44 6.79
N LEU A 155 9.01 -3.57 8.09
CA LEU A 155 8.55 -4.83 8.68
C LEU A 155 7.37 -5.49 7.95
N PRO A 156 6.30 -4.77 7.53
CA PRO A 156 5.23 -5.40 6.75
C PRO A 156 5.75 -6.04 5.46
N ALA A 157 6.62 -5.34 4.73
CA ALA A 157 7.24 -5.88 3.52
C ALA A 157 8.19 -7.05 3.82
N ALA A 158 8.94 -6.98 4.93
CA ALA A 158 9.82 -8.05 5.35
C ALA A 158 9.04 -9.34 5.66
N VAL A 159 7.89 -9.23 6.33
CA VAL A 159 6.96 -10.37 6.55
C VAL A 159 6.43 -10.89 5.23
N GLY A 160 6.04 -10.00 4.31
CA GLY A 160 5.56 -10.35 2.97
C GLY A 160 6.62 -10.99 2.05
N GLY A 161 7.90 -10.90 2.41
CA GLY A 161 8.99 -11.55 1.69
C GLY A 161 9.34 -10.89 0.36
N PHE A 162 9.78 -11.70 -0.60
CA PHE A 162 10.47 -11.25 -1.80
C PHE A 162 9.71 -10.16 -2.61
N ALA A 163 8.49 -10.45 -3.05
CA ALA A 163 7.70 -9.53 -3.89
C ALA A 163 7.33 -8.23 -3.13
N ALA A 164 7.00 -8.34 -1.85
CA ALA A 164 6.70 -7.20 -1.00
C ALA A 164 7.93 -6.28 -0.80
N MET A 165 9.11 -6.88 -0.64
CA MET A 165 10.39 -6.17 -0.51
C MET A 165 10.81 -5.49 -1.81
N THR A 166 10.58 -6.08 -2.99
CA THR A 166 10.92 -5.44 -4.27
C THR A 166 10.04 -4.23 -4.57
N VAL A 167 8.73 -4.30 -4.31
CA VAL A 167 7.81 -3.14 -4.39
C VAL A 167 8.23 -2.04 -3.41
N THR A 168 8.64 -2.43 -2.20
CA THR A 168 9.15 -1.50 -1.20
C THR A 168 10.47 -0.86 -1.62
N ALA A 169 11.40 -1.61 -2.21
CA ALA A 169 12.67 -1.11 -2.70
C ALA A 169 12.49 -0.13 -3.87
N LEU A 170 11.63 -0.47 -4.84
CA LEU A 170 11.30 0.39 -5.98
C LEU A 170 10.70 1.73 -5.53
N THR A 171 10.02 1.75 -4.39
CA THR A 171 9.52 2.98 -3.78
C THR A 171 10.59 3.69 -2.96
N ALA A 172 11.25 2.99 -2.03
CA ALA A 172 12.14 3.59 -1.04
C ALA A 172 13.41 4.19 -1.65
N LEU A 173 13.97 3.57 -2.70
CA LEU A 173 15.25 3.99 -3.28
C LEU A 173 15.16 5.35 -4.01
N PRO A 174 14.22 5.58 -4.94
CA PRO A 174 14.02 6.91 -5.54
C PRO A 174 13.71 7.98 -4.49
N LEU A 175 12.95 7.64 -3.44
CA LEU A 175 12.70 8.55 -2.32
C LEU A 175 13.97 8.92 -1.55
N ALA A 176 14.81 7.94 -1.23
CA ALA A 176 16.06 8.18 -0.51
C ALA A 176 17.02 9.05 -1.34
N VAL A 177 17.13 8.79 -2.65
CA VAL A 177 17.94 9.57 -3.59
C VAL A 177 17.41 11.00 -3.72
N ALA A 178 16.09 11.19 -3.89
CA ALA A 178 15.49 12.52 -4.00
C ALA A 178 15.68 13.33 -2.71
N ARG A 179 15.54 12.69 -1.55
CA ARG A 179 15.81 13.32 -0.25
C ARG A 179 17.28 13.71 -0.11
N TRP A 180 18.19 12.82 -0.46
CA TRP A 180 19.64 13.10 -0.42
C TRP A 180 20.03 14.29 -1.31
N ARG A 181 19.49 14.36 -2.54
CA ARG A 181 19.71 15.47 -3.48
C ARG A 181 19.12 16.80 -3.02
N SER A 182 18.14 16.79 -2.11
CA SER A 182 17.48 18.02 -1.64
C SER A 182 18.32 18.82 -0.64
N GLY A 183 19.50 18.32 -0.24
CA GLY A 183 20.47 19.11 0.54
C GLY A 183 20.13 19.34 2.01
N ASP A 184 18.99 18.81 2.50
CA ASP A 184 18.62 18.83 3.91
C ASP A 184 19.74 18.19 4.76
N GLY A 185 20.53 19.04 5.40
CA GLY A 185 21.80 18.68 6.05
C GLY A 185 21.69 17.57 7.09
N ALA A 186 22.81 16.84 7.22
CA ALA A 186 23.18 15.86 8.25
C ALA A 186 23.01 14.35 7.99
N ARG A 187 22.60 13.86 6.80
CA ARG A 187 22.60 12.40 6.53
C ARG A 187 23.05 12.01 5.13
N ARG A 188 24.32 12.25 4.79
CA ARG A 188 24.95 11.72 3.56
C ARG A 188 24.77 10.19 3.41
N LEU A 189 24.60 9.47 4.52
CA LEU A 189 24.32 8.04 4.57
C LEU A 189 22.83 7.66 4.40
N GLY A 190 21.94 8.60 4.05
CA GLY A 190 20.49 8.35 3.94
C GLY A 190 20.13 7.22 2.96
N PRO A 191 20.55 7.28 1.69
CA PRO A 191 20.36 6.21 0.72
C PRO A 191 21.05 4.92 1.15
N VAL A 192 22.29 5.01 1.66
CA VAL A 192 23.05 3.86 2.16
C VAL A 192 22.28 3.14 3.26
N ARG A 193 21.73 3.87 4.24
CA ARG A 193 20.94 3.28 5.33
C ARG A 193 19.69 2.58 4.80
N VAL A 194 19.00 3.16 3.82
CA VAL A 194 17.83 2.52 3.19
C VAL A 194 18.25 1.22 2.49
N VAL A 195 19.35 1.24 1.74
CA VAL A 195 19.93 0.04 1.11
C VAL A 195 20.28 -1.02 2.14
N VAL A 196 20.96 -0.65 3.24
CA VAL A 196 21.31 -1.59 4.32
C VAL A 196 20.06 -2.19 4.96
N VAL A 197 19.04 -1.38 5.26
CA VAL A 197 17.78 -1.87 5.82
C VAL A 197 17.11 -2.86 4.86
N LEU A 198 17.00 -2.50 3.58
CA LEU A 198 16.41 -3.38 2.57
C LEU A 198 17.21 -4.69 2.44
N ALA A 199 18.53 -4.62 2.39
CA ALA A 199 19.40 -5.78 2.28
C ALA A 199 19.26 -6.72 3.48
N VAL A 200 19.29 -6.18 4.71
CA VAL A 200 19.14 -6.97 5.95
C VAL A 200 17.78 -7.68 6.00
N PHE A 201 16.69 -6.97 5.72
CA PHE A 201 15.35 -7.59 5.70
C PHE A 201 15.10 -8.50 4.49
N SER A 202 15.98 -8.48 3.49
CA SER A 202 15.95 -9.39 2.35
C SER A 202 16.75 -10.68 2.58
N LEU A 203 17.62 -10.72 3.61
CA LEU A 203 18.43 -11.90 3.94
C LEU A 203 17.62 -13.20 4.10
N PRO A 204 16.42 -13.21 4.73
CA PRO A 204 15.67 -14.44 4.92
C PRO A 204 15.38 -15.21 3.63
N TRP A 205 15.20 -14.54 2.49
CA TRP A 205 15.01 -15.18 1.19
C TRP A 205 16.25 -15.12 0.31
N LEU A 206 17.12 -14.10 0.44
CA LEU A 206 18.38 -14.00 -0.31
C LEU A 206 19.37 -15.09 0.07
N VAL A 207 19.56 -15.35 1.36
CA VAL A 207 20.54 -16.33 1.85
C VAL A 207 20.20 -17.75 1.37
N PRO A 208 19.00 -18.31 1.60
CA PRO A 208 18.68 -19.65 1.11
C PRO A 208 18.70 -19.72 -0.43
N THR A 209 18.38 -18.61 -1.11
CA THR A 209 18.48 -18.52 -2.58
C THR A 209 19.94 -18.57 -3.06
N ALA A 210 20.84 -17.83 -2.42
CA ALA A 210 22.24 -17.72 -2.82
C ALA A 210 23.06 -18.98 -2.48
N LEU A 211 22.71 -19.65 -1.37
CA LEU A 211 23.38 -20.87 -0.92
C LEU A 211 22.86 -22.14 -1.61
N ARG A 212 21.96 -22.00 -2.59
CA ARG A 212 21.31 -23.14 -3.25
C ARG A 212 22.29 -23.83 -4.22
N PRO A 213 22.60 -25.13 -4.03
CA PRO A 213 23.61 -25.82 -4.85
C PRO A 213 23.25 -25.89 -6.34
N GLU A 214 21.98 -26.09 -6.67
CA GLU A 214 21.51 -26.19 -8.06
C GLU A 214 21.20 -24.83 -8.71
N GLY A 215 21.38 -23.73 -7.98
CA GLY A 215 20.90 -22.41 -8.39
C GLY A 215 19.37 -22.32 -8.49
N LEU A 216 18.88 -21.18 -8.97
CA LEU A 216 17.47 -20.97 -9.27
C LEU A 216 17.22 -21.25 -10.75
N ARG A 217 16.26 -22.14 -11.04
CA ARG A 217 15.74 -22.31 -12.41
C ARG A 217 14.52 -21.39 -12.58
N GLY A 218 14.69 -20.34 -13.36
CA GLY A 218 13.58 -19.49 -13.81
C GLY A 218 12.97 -20.12 -15.07
N ASP A 219 11.64 -20.17 -15.14
CA ASP A 219 10.94 -20.59 -16.35
C ASP A 219 10.55 -19.34 -17.17
N PRO A 220 11.16 -19.10 -18.35
CA PRO A 220 10.83 -17.98 -19.22
C PRO A 220 9.37 -17.98 -19.66
N VAL A 221 8.70 -19.14 -19.72
CA VAL A 221 7.27 -19.25 -20.03
C VAL A 221 6.42 -18.50 -19.01
N GLY A 222 6.90 -18.38 -17.78
CA GLY A 222 6.26 -17.58 -16.75
C GLY A 222 6.10 -16.11 -17.15
N VAL A 223 7.01 -15.54 -17.95
CA VAL A 223 6.89 -14.14 -18.37
C VAL A 223 5.62 -13.91 -19.19
N ASP A 224 5.27 -14.83 -20.09
CA ASP A 224 4.08 -14.71 -20.91
C ASP A 224 2.81 -15.09 -20.12
N ALA A 225 2.90 -16.07 -19.23
CA ALA A 225 1.77 -16.52 -18.41
C ALA A 225 1.30 -15.46 -17.39
N PHE A 226 2.25 -14.71 -16.81
CA PHE A 226 2.00 -13.70 -15.78
C PHE A 226 1.98 -12.27 -16.33
N ALA A 227 2.17 -12.08 -17.65
CA ALA A 227 2.17 -10.77 -18.29
C ALA A 227 0.87 -10.02 -18.01
N ALA A 228 0.99 -8.71 -17.81
CA ALA A 228 -0.16 -7.83 -17.61
C ALA A 228 -1.16 -7.96 -18.76
N ARG A 229 -2.44 -8.02 -18.42
CA ARG A 229 -3.54 -8.10 -19.39
C ARG A 229 -4.45 -6.89 -19.30
N ALA A 230 -5.22 -6.66 -20.36
CA ALA A 230 -6.22 -5.63 -20.33
C ALA A 230 -7.45 -6.10 -19.54
N ASP A 231 -7.85 -5.36 -18.52
CA ASP A 231 -9.12 -5.49 -17.82
C ASP A 231 -10.07 -4.32 -18.15
N THR A 232 -9.69 -3.48 -19.12
CA THR A 232 -10.45 -2.31 -19.59
C THR A 232 -10.50 -2.22 -21.11
N PRO A 233 -11.48 -1.47 -21.66
CA PRO A 233 -11.51 -1.11 -23.09
C PRO A 233 -10.32 -0.25 -23.56
N PHE A 234 -9.45 0.21 -22.65
CA PHE A 234 -8.30 1.07 -22.95
C PHE A 234 -6.99 0.29 -23.17
N GLY A 235 -7.08 -1.02 -23.31
CA GLY A 235 -5.92 -1.92 -23.45
C GLY A 235 -5.12 -2.04 -22.16
N THR A 236 -4.00 -2.78 -22.22
CA THR A 236 -3.21 -3.12 -21.03
C THR A 236 -2.60 -1.90 -20.35
N VAL A 237 -2.11 -0.91 -21.10
CA VAL A 237 -1.54 0.31 -20.50
C VAL A 237 -2.59 1.14 -19.79
N GLY A 238 -3.80 1.29 -20.38
CA GLY A 238 -4.92 1.96 -19.71
C GLY A 238 -5.37 1.23 -18.44
N SER A 239 -5.35 -0.10 -18.50
CA SER A 239 -5.61 -1.00 -17.37
C SER A 239 -4.63 -0.76 -16.21
N LEU A 240 -3.31 -0.78 -16.50
CA LEU A 240 -2.25 -0.45 -15.53
C LEU A 240 -2.39 0.96 -14.97
N LEU A 241 -2.69 1.96 -15.82
CA LEU A 241 -2.92 3.34 -15.40
C LEU A 241 -4.17 3.49 -14.52
N SER A 242 -5.13 2.57 -14.62
CA SER A 242 -6.31 2.48 -13.76
C SER A 242 -6.11 1.59 -12.53
N LEU A 243 -4.85 1.23 -12.23
CA LEU A 243 -4.42 0.38 -11.12
C LEU A 243 -4.81 -1.10 -11.22
N GLY A 244 -5.27 -1.55 -12.38
CA GLY A 244 -5.60 -2.95 -12.65
C GLY A 244 -4.52 -3.66 -13.48
N GLY A 245 -4.97 -4.58 -14.33
CA GLY A 245 -4.14 -5.28 -15.31
C GLY A 245 -3.57 -6.60 -14.83
N ILE A 246 -4.17 -7.21 -13.81
CA ILE A 246 -3.86 -8.58 -13.38
C ILE A 246 -3.92 -9.57 -14.56
N TRP A 247 -2.98 -10.52 -14.58
CA TRP A 247 -2.89 -11.54 -15.64
C TRP A 247 -4.04 -12.56 -15.60
N ASN A 248 -4.72 -12.70 -14.45
CA ASN A 248 -5.80 -13.65 -14.26
C ASN A 248 -7.17 -12.97 -14.45
N LEU A 249 -7.87 -13.30 -15.54
CA LEU A 249 -9.20 -12.75 -15.85
C LEU A 249 -10.25 -13.01 -14.77
N TYR A 250 -10.10 -14.08 -13.99
CA TYR A 250 -11.04 -14.42 -12.91
C TYR A 250 -10.77 -13.64 -11.62
N ALA A 251 -9.69 -12.85 -11.59
CA ALA A 251 -9.34 -11.98 -10.47
C ALA A 251 -9.75 -10.51 -10.72
N VAL A 252 -10.59 -10.24 -11.72
CA VAL A 252 -11.11 -8.90 -12.02
C VAL A 252 -12.51 -8.76 -11.43
N PRO A 253 -12.77 -7.76 -10.54
CA PRO A 253 -14.11 -7.52 -10.02
C PRO A 253 -15.15 -7.20 -11.12
N PRO A 254 -16.38 -7.72 -11.03
CA PRO A 254 -17.43 -7.42 -12.01
C PRO A 254 -17.71 -5.92 -12.13
N GLY A 255 -17.92 -5.45 -13.37
CA GLY A 255 -18.23 -4.05 -13.67
C GLY A 255 -17.00 -3.20 -13.98
N TYR A 256 -15.79 -3.70 -13.70
CA TYR A 256 -14.54 -3.00 -14.01
C TYR A 256 -14.31 -2.91 -15.52
N GLU A 257 -14.66 -3.98 -16.25
CA GLU A 257 -14.55 -4.12 -17.69
C GLU A 257 -15.52 -3.22 -18.48
N THR A 258 -16.58 -2.73 -17.84
CA THR A 258 -17.57 -1.86 -18.48
C THR A 258 -16.95 -0.49 -18.81
N VAL A 259 -17.38 0.14 -19.92
CA VAL A 259 -16.88 1.48 -20.29
C VAL A 259 -17.08 2.49 -19.14
N PRO A 260 -18.25 2.60 -18.47
CA PRO A 260 -18.40 3.53 -17.35
C PRO A 260 -17.47 3.22 -16.18
N GLY A 261 -17.31 1.94 -15.82
CA GLY A 261 -16.41 1.51 -14.75
C GLY A 261 -14.95 1.82 -15.07
N ALA A 262 -14.50 1.48 -16.27
CA ALA A 262 -13.15 1.77 -16.75
C ALA A 262 -12.87 3.29 -16.79
N VAL A 263 -13.79 4.09 -17.35
CA VAL A 263 -13.68 5.56 -17.38
C VAL A 263 -13.58 6.12 -15.96
N ALA A 264 -14.45 5.70 -15.05
CA ALA A 264 -14.45 6.18 -13.66
C ALA A 264 -13.12 5.87 -12.95
N ARG A 265 -12.62 4.62 -13.06
CA ARG A 265 -11.34 4.21 -12.46
C ARG A 265 -10.16 5.02 -12.99
N LEU A 266 -10.11 5.20 -14.32
CA LEU A 266 -9.07 5.99 -14.96
C LEU A 266 -9.14 7.45 -14.52
N LEU A 267 -10.31 8.08 -14.56
CA LEU A 267 -10.49 9.48 -14.17
C LEU A 267 -10.13 9.72 -12.70
N ILE A 268 -10.53 8.83 -11.78
CA ILE A 268 -10.18 8.94 -10.36
C ILE A 268 -8.66 8.85 -10.18
N THR A 269 -8.01 7.89 -10.85
CA THR A 269 -6.56 7.68 -10.74
C THR A 269 -5.79 8.87 -11.30
N LEU A 270 -6.15 9.35 -12.49
CA LEU A 270 -5.55 10.52 -13.14
C LEU A 270 -5.81 11.81 -12.36
N THR A 271 -7.00 11.99 -11.80
CA THR A 271 -7.32 13.14 -10.93
C THR A 271 -6.42 13.14 -9.70
N GLY A 272 -6.26 11.97 -9.06
CA GLY A 272 -5.31 11.80 -7.98
C GLY A 272 -3.89 12.18 -8.38
N LEU A 273 -3.37 11.64 -9.49
CA LEU A 273 -2.03 11.99 -9.97
C LEU A 273 -1.89 13.49 -10.26
N ALA A 274 -2.88 14.10 -10.90
CA ALA A 274 -2.87 15.53 -11.23
C ALA A 274 -2.77 16.39 -9.97
N PHE A 275 -3.60 16.12 -8.95
CA PHE A 275 -3.55 16.87 -7.69
C PHE A 275 -2.30 16.56 -6.85
N PHE A 276 -1.76 15.34 -6.94
CA PHE A 276 -0.48 15.01 -6.33
C PHE A 276 0.67 15.82 -6.95
N LEU A 277 0.71 15.93 -8.28
CA LEU A 277 1.76 16.66 -9.00
C LEU A 277 1.65 18.18 -8.76
N ARG A 278 0.43 18.72 -8.71
CA ARG A 278 0.13 20.12 -8.36
C ARG A 278 0.42 20.43 -6.90
N GLY A 279 0.25 19.45 -6.01
CA GLY A 279 0.47 19.61 -4.58
C GLY A 279 1.92 19.86 -4.18
N THR A 280 2.09 20.42 -2.98
CA THR A 280 3.38 20.72 -2.36
C THR A 280 3.66 19.77 -1.20
N VAL A 281 3.90 18.50 -1.53
CA VAL A 281 4.34 17.49 -0.55
C VAL A 281 5.84 17.26 -0.66
N PRO A 282 6.54 17.03 0.46
CA PRO A 282 8.00 17.10 0.45
C PRO A 282 8.62 15.86 -0.23
N TYR A 283 7.96 14.70 -0.16
CA TYR A 283 8.35 13.47 -0.84
C TYR A 283 7.91 13.37 -2.33
N LYS A 284 7.38 14.45 -2.92
CA LYS A 284 6.82 14.47 -4.29
C LYS A 284 7.78 13.89 -5.33
N LYS A 285 8.99 14.45 -5.44
CA LYS A 285 9.98 14.06 -6.48
C LYS A 285 10.31 12.57 -6.42
N GLY A 286 10.55 12.05 -5.21
CA GLY A 286 10.92 10.65 -5.01
C GLY A 286 9.78 9.69 -5.32
N LEU A 287 8.56 9.99 -4.83
CA LEU A 287 7.39 9.16 -5.10
C LEU A 287 6.94 9.24 -6.57
N SER A 288 7.05 10.41 -7.22
CA SER A 288 6.85 10.55 -8.67
C SER A 288 7.83 9.70 -9.46
N ALA A 289 9.12 9.71 -9.12
CA ALA A 289 10.11 8.86 -9.76
C ALA A 289 9.79 7.38 -9.58
N ALA A 290 9.43 6.95 -8.37
CA ALA A 290 9.00 5.58 -8.11
C ALA A 290 7.75 5.20 -8.92
N ALA A 291 6.75 6.07 -9.01
CA ALA A 291 5.53 5.82 -9.79
C ALA A 291 5.83 5.70 -11.29
N VAL A 292 6.68 6.56 -11.85
CA VAL A 292 7.08 6.51 -13.26
C VAL A 292 7.91 5.25 -13.56
N ILE A 293 8.89 4.93 -12.71
CA ILE A 293 9.71 3.72 -12.87
C ILE A 293 8.83 2.47 -12.77
N GLY A 294 7.95 2.41 -11.76
CA GLY A 294 7.08 1.26 -11.53
C GLY A 294 6.07 1.04 -12.66
N LEU A 295 5.41 2.10 -13.12
CA LEU A 295 4.53 2.04 -14.28
C LEU A 295 5.29 1.68 -15.56
N GLY A 296 6.49 2.23 -15.75
CA GLY A 296 7.36 1.90 -16.88
C GLY A 296 7.72 0.42 -16.91
N VAL A 297 8.17 -0.14 -15.78
CA VAL A 297 8.46 -1.58 -15.64
C VAL A 297 7.22 -2.41 -15.94
N ALA A 298 6.06 -2.05 -15.38
CA ALA A 298 4.79 -2.72 -15.67
C ALA A 298 4.42 -2.69 -17.16
N SER A 299 4.71 -1.57 -17.83
CA SER A 299 4.37 -1.34 -19.24
C SER A 299 5.31 -2.05 -20.21
N ILE A 300 6.57 -2.32 -19.84
CA ILE A 300 7.52 -3.07 -20.68
C ILE A 300 6.94 -4.43 -21.06
N GLY A 301 6.35 -5.15 -20.11
CA GLY A 301 5.77 -6.49 -20.32
C GLY A 301 4.54 -6.54 -21.23
N VAL A 302 3.99 -5.39 -21.64
CA VAL A 302 2.84 -5.32 -22.55
C VAL A 302 3.22 -5.70 -23.98
N THR A 303 4.44 -5.37 -24.39
CA THR A 303 4.93 -5.59 -25.76
C THR A 303 5.72 -6.89 -25.87
N GLU A 304 5.71 -7.52 -27.04
CA GLU A 304 6.52 -8.72 -27.29
C GLU A 304 8.03 -8.47 -27.07
N PRO A 305 8.64 -7.39 -27.60
CA PRO A 305 10.06 -7.10 -27.32
C PRO A 305 10.35 -6.92 -25.83
N GLY A 306 9.43 -6.31 -25.07
CA GLY A 306 9.60 -6.16 -23.63
C GLY A 306 9.49 -7.48 -22.87
N ARG A 307 8.59 -8.39 -23.27
CA ARG A 307 8.54 -9.75 -22.73
C ARG A 307 9.79 -10.55 -23.08
N MET A 308 10.32 -10.41 -24.30
CA MET A 308 11.62 -10.99 -24.67
C MET A 308 12.74 -10.49 -23.75
N ALA A 309 12.78 -9.18 -23.46
CA ALA A 309 13.77 -8.61 -22.54
C ALA A 309 13.63 -9.16 -21.12
N PHE A 310 12.40 -9.37 -20.62
CA PHE A 310 12.18 -10.02 -19.33
C PHE A 310 12.56 -11.50 -19.35
N ARG A 311 12.26 -12.24 -20.42
CA ARG A 311 12.70 -13.64 -20.58
C ARG A 311 14.22 -13.74 -20.52
N TRP A 312 14.91 -12.88 -21.28
CA TRP A 312 16.37 -12.79 -21.25
C TRP A 312 16.91 -12.42 -19.85
N ALA A 313 16.27 -11.49 -19.14
CA ALA A 313 16.65 -11.18 -17.77
C ALA A 313 16.49 -12.39 -16.83
N VAL A 314 15.39 -13.14 -16.94
CA VAL A 314 15.16 -14.36 -16.15
C VAL A 314 16.22 -15.42 -16.44
N GLU A 315 16.65 -15.55 -17.69
CA GLU A 315 17.74 -16.45 -18.10
C GLU A 315 19.10 -16.03 -17.53
N LEU A 316 19.38 -14.72 -17.44
CA LEU A 316 20.61 -14.21 -16.79
C LEU A 316 20.64 -14.51 -15.29
N TRP A 317 19.52 -14.25 -14.61
CA TRP A 317 19.39 -14.53 -13.20
C TRP A 317 17.92 -14.72 -12.85
N ALA A 318 17.57 -15.91 -12.38
CA ALA A 318 16.18 -16.28 -12.13
C ALA A 318 15.48 -15.43 -11.04
N GLY A 319 16.22 -14.65 -10.24
CA GLY A 319 15.59 -13.66 -9.36
C GLY A 319 14.90 -12.51 -10.11
N PHE A 320 15.22 -12.30 -11.40
CA PHE A 320 14.46 -11.41 -12.27
C PHE A 320 13.07 -11.96 -12.64
N ALA A 321 12.72 -13.19 -12.22
CA ALA A 321 11.37 -13.72 -12.35
C ALA A 321 10.32 -12.87 -11.64
N VAL A 322 10.70 -11.95 -10.75
CA VAL A 322 9.79 -10.93 -10.21
C VAL A 322 9.13 -10.08 -11.30
N PHE A 323 9.82 -9.84 -12.42
CA PHE A 323 9.29 -9.05 -13.54
C PHE A 323 8.23 -9.77 -14.37
N ARG A 324 8.01 -11.08 -14.16
CA ARG A 324 6.91 -11.78 -14.82
C ARG A 324 5.55 -11.23 -14.39
N ASP A 325 5.44 -10.79 -13.12
CA ASP A 325 4.27 -10.11 -12.55
C ASP A 325 4.62 -8.62 -12.38
N ALA A 326 4.91 -7.94 -13.49
CA ALA A 326 5.41 -6.57 -13.47
C ALA A 326 4.37 -5.54 -12.98
N GLN A 327 3.08 -5.84 -13.11
CA GLN A 327 1.99 -4.97 -12.68
C GLN A 327 1.93 -4.78 -11.16
N GLN A 328 2.63 -5.58 -10.37
CA GLN A 328 2.81 -5.32 -8.94
C GLN A 328 3.52 -3.98 -8.67
N PHE A 329 4.35 -3.51 -9.61
CA PHE A 329 5.11 -2.27 -9.49
C PHE A 329 4.30 -1.00 -9.76
N VAL A 330 3.00 -1.11 -10.07
CA VAL A 330 2.06 0.03 -10.12
C VAL A 330 1.73 0.56 -8.72
N ALA A 331 2.08 -0.16 -7.64
CA ALA A 331 1.82 0.24 -6.25
C ALA A 331 2.16 1.72 -5.89
N PRO A 332 3.27 2.33 -6.33
CA PRO A 332 3.57 3.73 -6.04
C PRO A 332 2.63 4.71 -6.79
N VAL A 333 2.09 4.31 -7.95
CA VAL A 333 1.04 5.06 -8.67
C VAL A 333 -0.21 5.13 -7.80
N ALA A 334 -0.65 4.01 -7.24
CA ALA A 334 -1.81 3.96 -6.34
C ALA A 334 -1.62 4.88 -5.12
N LEU A 335 -0.42 4.88 -4.51
CA LEU A 335 -0.11 5.75 -3.38
C LEU A 335 -0.10 7.24 -3.77
N ALA A 336 0.51 7.58 -4.91
CA ALA A 336 0.53 8.95 -5.41
C ALA A 336 -0.91 9.45 -5.69
N SER A 337 -1.73 8.64 -6.36
CA SER A 337 -3.14 8.96 -6.61
C SER A 337 -3.94 9.14 -5.31
N ALA A 338 -3.76 8.25 -4.33
CA ALA A 338 -4.41 8.36 -3.02
C ALA A 338 -4.10 9.68 -2.32
N ILE A 339 -2.82 10.04 -2.24
CA ILE A 339 -2.38 11.29 -1.60
C ILE A 339 -2.95 12.48 -2.36
N GLY A 340 -2.95 12.44 -3.69
CA GLY A 340 -3.50 13.50 -4.51
C GLY A 340 -5.01 13.69 -4.37
N LEU A 341 -5.79 12.62 -4.24
CA LEU A 341 -7.22 12.71 -3.92
C LEU A 341 -7.44 13.30 -2.51
N GLY A 342 -6.59 12.94 -1.55
CA GLY A 342 -6.58 13.60 -0.25
C GLY A 342 -6.28 15.10 -0.35
N LEU A 343 -5.30 15.49 -1.16
CA LEU A 343 -4.99 16.91 -1.41
C LEU A 343 -6.15 17.64 -2.11
N LEU A 344 -6.80 17.02 -3.10
CA LEU A 344 -8.02 17.55 -3.71
C LEU A 344 -9.10 17.83 -2.66
N ALA A 345 -9.33 16.89 -1.75
CA ALA A 345 -10.33 17.04 -0.70
C ALA A 345 -10.03 18.19 0.29
N THR A 346 -8.80 18.70 0.35
CA THR A 346 -8.49 19.91 1.15
C THR A 346 -9.09 21.19 0.56
N HIS A 347 -9.44 21.19 -0.73
CA HIS A 347 -10.06 22.33 -1.41
C HIS A 347 -11.59 22.34 -1.29
N ILE A 348 -12.21 21.29 -0.74
CA ILE A 348 -13.66 21.22 -0.56
C ILE A 348 -14.00 21.89 0.77
N PRO A 349 -14.78 23.00 0.78
CA PRO A 349 -15.20 23.65 2.01
C PRO A 349 -16.06 22.70 2.84
N VAL A 350 -15.69 22.47 4.10
CA VAL A 350 -16.57 21.81 5.06
C VAL A 350 -17.50 22.88 5.63
N PRO A 351 -18.84 22.74 5.54
CA PRO A 351 -19.77 23.67 6.16
C PRO A 351 -19.47 23.73 7.66
N THR A 352 -19.05 24.90 8.15
CA THR A 352 -18.88 25.12 9.58
C THR A 352 -20.28 25.22 10.19
N ARG A 353 -20.58 24.36 11.19
CA ARG A 353 -21.80 24.54 11.99
C ARG A 353 -21.78 25.95 12.58
N PRO A 354 -22.86 26.74 12.46
CA PRO A 354 -22.91 28.05 13.08
C PRO A 354 -22.67 27.88 14.59
N ARG A 355 -21.69 28.61 15.12
CA ARG A 355 -21.54 28.76 16.57
C ARG A 355 -22.85 29.33 17.08
N ALA A 356 -23.54 28.60 17.96
CA ALA A 356 -24.66 29.17 18.70
C ALA A 356 -24.14 30.41 19.40
N SER A 357 -24.59 31.59 18.94
CA SER A 357 -24.37 32.83 19.66
C SER A 357 -25.06 32.66 21.00
N SER A 358 -24.28 32.60 22.08
CA SER A 358 -24.79 32.82 23.42
C SER A 358 -25.36 34.23 23.44
N THR A 359 -26.66 34.35 23.26
CA THR A 359 -27.40 35.59 23.48
C THR A 359 -27.22 35.94 24.95
N SER A 360 -26.31 36.88 25.25
CA SER A 360 -26.29 37.58 26.52
C SER A 360 -27.62 38.32 26.63
N GLY A 361 -28.53 37.78 27.45
CA GLY A 361 -29.78 38.46 27.78
C GLY A 361 -29.46 39.74 28.54
N ASP A 362 -29.55 40.86 27.82
CA ASP A 362 -29.62 42.19 28.38
C ASP A 362 -30.94 42.32 29.16
N ARG A 363 -30.86 42.28 30.50
CA ARG A 363 -31.98 42.63 31.37
C ARG A 363 -31.95 44.14 31.61
N SER A 364 -32.54 44.89 30.69
CA SER A 364 -33.08 46.21 30.97
C SER A 364 -34.59 46.08 31.18
N GLY A 365 -35.05 46.47 32.37
CA GLY A 365 -36.45 46.33 32.81
C GLY A 365 -36.68 47.02 34.15
N THR A 366 -36.67 48.34 34.07
CA THR A 366 -37.52 49.35 34.76
C THR A 366 -38.23 49.07 36.10
N GLU A 367 -38.14 50.11 36.93
CA GLU A 367 -39.14 50.68 37.88
C GLU A 367 -39.23 50.19 39.33
N GLY A 368 -39.16 51.18 40.25
CA GLY A 368 -39.37 51.01 41.69
C GLY A 368 -39.01 52.24 42.53
N SER A 369 -39.79 53.32 42.40
CA SER A 369 -39.75 54.51 43.25
C SER A 369 -40.12 54.20 44.72
N SER A 370 -39.34 54.69 45.69
CA SER A 370 -39.75 55.14 47.04
C SER A 370 -38.52 55.72 47.76
N SER A 371 -38.39 57.02 48.06
CA SER A 371 -39.04 57.86 49.09
C SER A 371 -38.76 57.45 50.55
N GLY A 372 -38.12 58.35 51.30
CA GLY A 372 -37.97 58.35 52.76
C GLY A 372 -36.68 57.67 53.24
N GLY A 373 -35.82 58.24 54.09
CA GLY A 373 -35.92 59.37 55.00
C GLY A 373 -35.09 59.02 56.24
N GLY A 374 -34.20 59.94 56.66
CA GLY A 374 -33.66 60.13 58.02
C GLY A 374 -33.02 58.97 58.79
N GLY A 375 -31.80 59.21 59.29
CA GLY A 375 -31.19 58.44 60.39
C GLY A 375 -29.70 58.26 60.25
#